data_AF-A0A3C1XVE0-F1
#
_entry.id   AF-A0A3C1XVE0-F1
#
_cell.length_a   1.000
_cell.length_b   1.000
_cell.length_c   1.000
_cell.angle_alpha   90.00
_cell.angle_beta   90.00
_cell.angle_gamma   90.00
#
_symmetry.space_group_name_H-M   'P 1'
#
loop_
_entity.id
_entity.type
_entity.pdbx_description
1 polymer ?
#
loop_
_entity_poly.entity_id
_entity_poly.type
_entity_poly.pdbx_seq_one_letter_code
_entity_poly.pdbx_strand_id
1 'polypeptide(L)'
;MALGAALASASVLHAAPALAACGSADLGFSESGALTTLRVSVDVTQSRVLLGRQGERIATHPQPIWLTASGDPLPHTWMDKVDWTAYRVDDGNGVAHAQLLFDAGGRLCRVQRLERRALGKPTVSGGHAFEYGADGALLRVAEYERTQDAAYALIGQGCLRRDAHGALQAFIAGPCGDAMDLAPGRHYVRDAAGRLLRVIDAAASESAANESVAVQTYDERGRPATRYVQRQSPFPTPDGNDGPGAYAEPVAPQDRLHVIEREALSRLSTDVAGNEWRIVRLKDDIALDDTDMVSWDPGSQTVLAEGVTGDQGQCALDPATQQKVWKAMQDEPGRILWYTDPMSRLVLVPAMPAATWRACTDPANVSRDACL
;
A
#
# COMPACT_ATOMS: atom_id res chain seq x y z
N MET A 1 -42.62 -12.83 -50.62
CA MET A 1 -41.28 -13.37 -50.30
C MET A 1 -40.76 -12.63 -49.09
N ALA A 2 -40.89 -13.22 -47.90
CA ALA A 2 -40.40 -12.65 -46.64
C ALA A 2 -39.32 -13.59 -46.10
N LEU A 3 -38.08 -13.10 -46.04
CA LEU A 3 -36.96 -13.80 -45.41
C LEU A 3 -36.99 -13.53 -43.91
N GLY A 4 -37.19 -14.60 -43.13
CA GLY A 4 -37.07 -14.57 -41.67
C GLY A 4 -35.61 -14.54 -41.25
N ALA A 5 -35.24 -13.53 -40.46
CA ALA A 5 -33.96 -13.48 -39.78
C ALA A 5 -34.07 -14.23 -38.44
N ALA A 6 -33.37 -15.36 -38.34
CA ALA A 6 -33.17 -16.06 -37.07
C ALA A 6 -32.10 -15.31 -36.26
N LEU A 7 -32.51 -14.65 -35.18
CA LEU A 7 -31.61 -14.10 -34.16
C LEU A 7 -31.02 -15.27 -33.36
N ALA A 8 -29.75 -15.59 -33.62
CA ALA A 8 -28.96 -16.47 -32.76
C ALA A 8 -28.63 -15.70 -31.47
N SER A 9 -29.26 -16.11 -30.36
CA SER A 9 -28.92 -15.63 -29.02
C SER A 9 -27.54 -16.20 -28.63
N ALA A 10 -26.51 -15.36 -28.63
CA ALA A 10 -25.21 -15.69 -28.05
C ALA A 10 -25.32 -15.61 -26.52
N SER A 11 -25.52 -16.76 -25.88
CA SER A 11 -25.35 -16.91 -24.43
C SER A 11 -23.87 -16.80 -24.09
N VAL A 12 -23.45 -15.64 -23.58
CA VAL A 12 -22.13 -15.50 -22.96
C VAL A 12 -22.15 -16.27 -21.63
N LEU A 13 -21.79 -17.56 -21.69
CA LEU A 13 -21.41 -18.33 -20.51
C LEU A 13 -20.20 -17.63 -19.88
N HIS A 14 -20.45 -16.86 -18.83
CA HIS A 14 -19.39 -16.49 -17.89
C HIS A 14 -18.98 -17.80 -17.21
N ALA A 15 -17.94 -18.44 -17.73
CA ALA A 15 -17.32 -19.57 -17.08
C ALA A 15 -16.79 -19.07 -15.74
N ALA A 16 -17.42 -19.50 -14.64
CA ALA A 16 -16.82 -19.39 -13.32
C ALA A 16 -15.41 -20.00 -13.42
N PRO A 17 -14.37 -19.34 -12.90
CA PRO A 17 -13.02 -19.88 -12.96
C PRO A 17 -13.03 -21.27 -12.34
N ALA A 18 -12.51 -22.26 -13.07
CA ALA A 18 -12.35 -23.60 -12.55
C ALA A 18 -11.40 -23.54 -11.35
N LEU A 19 -11.96 -23.64 -10.15
CA LEU A 19 -11.18 -23.62 -8.92
C LEU A 19 -10.32 -24.89 -8.84
N ALA A 20 -9.09 -24.74 -8.36
CA ALA A 20 -8.22 -25.89 -8.08
C ALA A 20 -8.84 -26.80 -7.01
N ALA A 21 -8.27 -28.00 -6.83
CA ALA A 21 -8.76 -29.04 -5.90
C ALA A 21 -8.95 -28.59 -4.43
N CYS A 22 -8.37 -27.46 -4.03
CA CYS A 22 -8.61 -26.84 -2.72
C CYS A 22 -10.01 -26.22 -2.54
N GLY A 23 -10.79 -26.05 -3.62
CA GLY A 23 -12.09 -25.37 -3.60
C GLY A 23 -12.01 -23.89 -3.20
N SER A 24 -13.18 -23.27 -3.01
CA SER A 24 -13.26 -21.89 -2.52
C SER A 24 -12.74 -21.79 -1.09
N ALA A 25 -12.04 -20.71 -0.76
CA ALA A 25 -11.62 -20.44 0.62
C ALA A 25 -12.82 -20.17 1.56
N ASP A 26 -13.99 -19.77 1.04
CA ASP A 26 -15.20 -19.46 1.83
C ASP A 26 -15.75 -20.68 2.60
N LEU A 27 -15.43 -21.88 2.12
CA LEU A 27 -15.82 -23.14 2.77
C LEU A 27 -15.11 -23.35 4.11
N GLY A 28 -14.10 -22.54 4.42
CA GLY A 28 -13.35 -22.57 5.68
C GLY A 28 -12.85 -23.97 5.98
N PHE A 29 -13.27 -24.52 7.13
CA PHE A 29 -12.88 -25.86 7.59
C PHE A 29 -13.97 -26.92 7.41
N SER A 30 -15.10 -26.58 6.78
CA SER A 30 -16.30 -27.44 6.73
C SER A 30 -16.22 -28.55 5.67
N GLU A 31 -15.39 -28.39 4.63
CA GLU A 31 -15.16 -29.40 3.59
C GLU A 31 -13.70 -29.84 3.57
N SER A 32 -13.42 -31.01 4.15
CA SER A 32 -12.07 -31.62 4.17
C SER A 32 -12.01 -32.99 3.47
N GLY A 33 -13.13 -33.45 2.88
CA GLY A 33 -13.42 -34.87 2.61
C GLY A 33 -12.51 -35.62 1.63
N ALA A 34 -11.55 -34.96 0.98
CA ALA A 34 -10.58 -35.60 0.10
C ALA A 34 -9.12 -35.11 0.33
N LEU A 35 -8.87 -34.33 1.40
CA LEU A 35 -7.58 -33.72 1.65
C LEU A 35 -6.69 -34.59 2.54
N THR A 36 -5.42 -34.70 2.19
CA THR A 36 -4.40 -35.40 3.00
C THR A 36 -4.01 -34.53 4.19
N THR A 37 -4.04 -35.10 5.40
CA THR A 37 -3.76 -34.36 6.63
C THR A 37 -2.33 -34.61 7.12
N LEU A 38 -1.66 -33.55 7.57
CA LEU A 38 -0.34 -33.59 8.19
C LEU A 38 -0.33 -32.74 9.46
N ARG A 39 0.08 -33.30 10.60
CA ARG A 39 0.29 -32.53 11.83
C ARG A 39 1.74 -32.07 11.92
N VAL A 40 1.94 -30.82 12.32
CA VAL A 40 3.27 -30.22 12.42
C VAL A 40 3.51 -29.56 13.77
N SER A 41 4.77 -29.55 14.21
CA SER A 41 5.20 -28.92 15.46
C SER A 41 5.37 -27.40 15.35
N VAL A 42 5.20 -26.85 14.14
CA VAL A 42 5.41 -25.42 13.88
C VAL A 42 4.16 -24.64 14.28
N ASP A 43 4.35 -23.64 15.14
CA ASP A 43 3.33 -22.62 15.39
C ASP A 43 3.34 -21.59 14.24
N VAL A 44 2.29 -21.62 13.42
CA VAL A 44 2.16 -20.79 12.22
C VAL A 44 1.90 -19.31 12.50
N THR A 45 1.73 -18.93 13.77
CA THR A 45 1.47 -17.55 14.20
C THR A 45 2.74 -16.75 14.51
N GLN A 46 3.92 -17.38 14.46
CA GLN A 46 5.18 -16.71 14.81
C GLN A 46 6.10 -16.55 13.59
N SER A 47 6.83 -15.45 13.59
CA SER A 47 7.94 -15.21 12.65
C SER A 47 9.15 -16.08 13.02
N ARG A 48 9.67 -16.81 12.03
CA ARG A 48 10.82 -17.72 12.13
C ARG A 48 11.39 -17.94 10.73
N VAL A 49 12.38 -18.83 10.62
CA VAL A 49 12.91 -19.29 9.33
C VAL A 49 12.72 -20.80 9.22
N LEU A 50 12.07 -21.26 8.16
CA LEU A 50 11.78 -22.66 7.87
C LEU A 50 12.50 -23.14 6.60
N LEU A 51 12.56 -24.45 6.43
CA LEU A 51 13.06 -25.13 5.23
C LEU A 51 11.99 -25.04 4.13
N GLY A 52 12.38 -24.56 2.97
CA GLY A 52 11.55 -24.53 1.78
C GLY A 52 11.62 -25.82 0.97
N ARG A 53 10.65 -26.00 0.07
CA ARG A 53 10.51 -27.20 -0.79
C ARG A 53 11.67 -27.40 -1.76
N GLN A 54 12.49 -26.38 -1.98
CA GLN A 54 13.67 -26.42 -2.85
C GLN A 54 14.97 -26.35 -2.04
N GLY A 55 14.91 -26.54 -0.72
CA GLY A 55 16.06 -26.46 0.20
C GLY A 55 16.45 -25.04 0.60
N GLU A 56 15.66 -24.04 0.22
CA GLU A 56 15.84 -22.64 0.56
C GLU A 56 15.40 -22.31 1.99
N ARG A 57 15.80 -21.13 2.48
CA ARG A 57 15.34 -20.60 3.78
C ARG A 57 14.13 -19.70 3.57
N ILE A 58 12.99 -20.07 4.13
CA ILE A 58 11.73 -19.32 4.04
C ILE A 58 11.52 -18.54 5.34
N ALA A 59 11.58 -17.21 5.26
CA ALA A 59 11.12 -16.35 6.35
C ALA A 59 9.60 -16.45 6.47
N THR A 60 9.11 -16.67 7.69
CA THR A 60 7.68 -16.76 7.99
C THR A 60 7.16 -15.48 8.63
N HIS A 61 5.85 -15.32 8.59
CA HIS A 61 5.14 -14.19 9.17
C HIS A 61 3.78 -14.67 9.70
N PRO A 62 3.20 -14.05 10.75
CA PRO A 62 1.88 -14.42 11.26
C PRO A 62 0.80 -14.40 10.16
N GLN A 63 0.87 -13.43 9.25
CA GLN A 63 0.03 -13.38 8.06
C GLN A 63 0.65 -14.19 6.91
N PRO A 64 -0.12 -15.03 6.19
CA PRO A 64 0.39 -15.82 5.06
C PRO A 64 0.83 -14.97 3.86
N ILE A 65 0.23 -13.79 3.71
CA ILE A 65 0.58 -12.77 2.72
C ILE A 65 0.85 -11.48 3.48
N TRP A 66 1.99 -10.85 3.27
CA TRP A 66 2.32 -9.58 3.94
C TRP A 66 3.16 -8.68 3.04
N LEU A 67 3.14 -7.38 3.35
CA LEU A 67 3.97 -6.37 2.71
C LEU A 67 5.09 -5.95 3.66
N THR A 68 6.27 -5.63 3.13
CA THR A 68 7.27 -4.90 3.89
C THR A 68 6.89 -3.43 3.99
N ALA A 69 7.19 -2.81 5.13
CA ALA A 69 7.00 -1.37 5.32
C ALA A 69 7.89 -0.52 4.40
N SER A 70 9.05 -1.04 3.98
CA SER A 70 9.97 -0.39 3.04
C SER A 70 10.76 -1.41 2.22
N GLY A 71 11.23 -1.01 1.04
CA GLY A 71 12.12 -1.81 0.19
C GLY A 71 11.39 -2.55 -0.93
N ASP A 72 10.83 -3.73 -0.65
CA ASP A 72 10.15 -4.54 -1.66
C ASP A 72 8.69 -4.09 -1.80
N PRO A 73 8.27 -3.64 -3.00
CA PRO A 73 6.87 -3.31 -3.19
C PRO A 73 5.95 -4.52 -3.16
N LEU A 74 6.46 -5.70 -3.54
CA LEU A 74 5.65 -6.90 -3.76
C LEU A 74 5.27 -7.59 -2.44
N PRO A 75 4.11 -8.26 -2.39
CA PRO A 75 3.73 -9.04 -1.23
C PRO A 75 4.56 -10.32 -1.17
N HIS A 76 5.02 -10.65 0.03
CA HIS A 76 5.63 -11.93 0.31
C HIS A 76 4.55 -12.96 0.62
N THR A 77 4.81 -14.20 0.20
CA THR A 77 4.03 -15.38 0.56
C THR A 77 4.98 -16.46 1.05
N TRP A 78 4.56 -17.28 2.00
CA TRP A 78 5.46 -18.23 2.64
C TRP A 78 4.89 -19.65 2.85
N MET A 79 3.64 -19.79 3.29
CA MET A 79 3.11 -21.08 3.76
C MET A 79 3.08 -22.17 2.66
N ASP A 80 2.86 -21.77 1.41
CA ASP A 80 2.82 -22.66 0.23
C ASP A 80 4.21 -23.11 -0.25
N LYS A 81 5.28 -22.46 0.24
CA LYS A 81 6.68 -22.71 -0.15
C LYS A 81 7.46 -23.58 0.83
N VAL A 82 6.94 -23.76 2.05
CA VAL A 82 7.59 -24.54 3.10
C VAL A 82 7.53 -26.04 2.82
N ASP A 83 8.62 -26.76 3.08
CA ASP A 83 8.60 -28.22 3.16
C ASP A 83 8.06 -28.65 4.54
N TRP A 84 6.75 -28.83 4.61
CA TRP A 84 6.07 -29.20 5.84
C TRP A 84 6.41 -30.62 6.32
N THR A 85 6.94 -31.48 5.45
CA THR A 85 7.25 -32.86 5.82
C THR A 85 8.40 -32.95 6.82
N ALA A 86 9.31 -31.97 6.80
CA ALA A 86 10.42 -31.83 7.75
C ALA A 86 9.97 -31.51 9.18
N TYR A 87 8.72 -31.06 9.36
CA TYR A 87 8.16 -30.63 10.65
C TYR A 87 7.06 -31.53 11.16
N ARG A 88 6.90 -32.70 10.55
CA ARG A 88 5.87 -33.69 10.89
C ARG A 88 6.00 -34.13 12.34
N VAL A 89 4.84 -34.24 12.99
CA VAL A 89 4.73 -34.90 14.29
C VAL A 89 4.07 -36.25 14.07
N ASP A 90 4.81 -37.32 14.33
CA ASP A 90 4.27 -38.67 14.38
C ASP A 90 3.55 -38.90 15.72
N ASP A 91 2.53 -39.75 15.69
CA ASP A 91 1.74 -40.11 16.87
C ASP A 91 2.62 -40.86 17.88
N GLY A 92 3.18 -40.13 18.85
CA GLY A 92 4.04 -40.76 19.85
C GLY A 92 4.56 -39.85 20.96
N ASN A 93 5.05 -38.63 20.65
CA ASN A 93 5.64 -37.75 21.68
C ASN A 93 5.78 -36.25 21.30
N GLY A 94 5.40 -35.83 20.08
CA GLY A 94 5.52 -34.43 19.66
C GLY A 94 4.29 -33.58 19.97
N VAL A 95 4.48 -32.30 20.23
CA VAL A 95 3.39 -31.32 20.33
C VAL A 95 3.10 -30.77 18.94
N ALA A 96 1.90 -31.06 18.41
CA ALA A 96 1.43 -30.46 17.17
C ALA A 96 0.75 -29.12 17.45
N HIS A 97 1.22 -28.06 16.80
CA HIS A 97 0.67 -26.70 16.89
C HIS A 97 -0.26 -26.37 15.73
N ALA A 98 -0.13 -27.09 14.61
CA ALA A 98 -1.00 -26.95 13.45
C ALA A 98 -1.30 -28.29 12.79
N GLN A 99 -2.46 -28.35 12.13
CA GLN A 99 -2.88 -29.40 11.23
C GLN A 99 -3.03 -28.82 9.82
N LEU A 100 -2.31 -29.39 8.86
CA LEU A 100 -2.24 -28.94 7.48
C LEU A 100 -3.01 -29.91 6.59
N LEU A 101 -3.78 -29.39 5.64
CA LEU A 101 -4.56 -30.19 4.71
C LEU A 101 -4.10 -29.89 3.29
N PHE A 102 -3.77 -30.95 2.54
CA PHE A 102 -3.23 -30.89 1.19
C PHE A 102 -4.15 -31.56 0.18
N ASP A 103 -4.20 -31.03 -1.04
CA ASP A 103 -4.83 -31.74 -2.15
C ASP A 103 -3.99 -32.96 -2.60
N ALA A 104 -4.51 -33.72 -3.56
CA ALA A 104 -3.83 -34.88 -4.12
C ALA A 104 -2.50 -34.55 -4.83
N GLY A 105 -2.31 -33.28 -5.25
CA GLY A 105 -1.07 -32.78 -5.84
C GLY A 105 -0.05 -32.27 -4.81
N GLY A 106 -0.36 -32.35 -3.50
CA GLY A 106 0.50 -31.86 -2.43
C GLY A 106 0.47 -30.34 -2.26
N ARG A 107 -0.56 -29.65 -2.75
CA ARG A 107 -0.75 -28.22 -2.54
C ARG A 107 -1.44 -27.96 -1.21
N LEU A 108 -0.95 -26.98 -0.45
CA LEU A 108 -1.52 -26.61 0.86
C LEU A 108 -2.87 -25.91 0.67
N CYS A 109 -3.95 -26.55 1.11
CA CYS A 109 -5.30 -26.02 0.99
C CYS A 109 -5.79 -25.38 2.29
N ARG A 110 -5.48 -25.94 3.45
CA ARG A 110 -5.90 -25.40 4.76
C ARG A 110 -4.79 -25.54 5.79
N VAL A 111 -4.75 -24.58 6.71
CA VAL A 111 -3.91 -24.57 7.90
C VAL A 111 -4.84 -24.37 9.09
N GLN A 112 -4.91 -25.36 9.98
CA GLN A 112 -5.75 -25.33 11.17
C GLN A 112 -4.84 -25.20 12.41
N ARG A 113 -4.99 -24.11 13.15
CA ARG A 113 -4.29 -23.88 14.42
C ARG A 113 -4.88 -24.79 15.49
N LEU A 114 -4.02 -25.57 16.13
CA LEU A 114 -4.41 -26.50 17.19
C LEU A 114 -4.16 -25.87 18.55
N GLU A 115 -5.22 -25.74 19.34
CA GLU A 115 -5.14 -25.38 20.75
C GLU A 115 -5.15 -26.61 21.64
N ARG A 116 -4.18 -26.64 22.55
CA ARG A 116 -4.07 -27.70 23.54
C ARG A 116 -5.11 -27.49 24.62
N ARG A 117 -5.84 -28.55 24.95
CA ARG A 117 -6.68 -28.59 26.15
C ARG A 117 -5.91 -29.24 27.29
N ALA A 118 -6.14 -28.78 28.52
CA ALA A 118 -5.55 -29.38 29.72
C ALA A 118 -5.92 -30.87 29.85
N LEU A 119 -7.11 -31.25 29.37
CA LEU A 119 -7.58 -32.62 29.25
C LEU A 119 -8.25 -32.80 27.88
N GLY A 120 -7.90 -33.88 27.15
CA GLY A 120 -8.55 -34.27 25.90
C GLY A 120 -7.74 -33.98 24.62
N LYS A 121 -8.37 -34.24 23.47
CA LYS A 121 -7.75 -34.04 22.14
C LYS A 121 -7.60 -32.53 21.85
N PRO A 122 -6.53 -32.10 21.16
CA PRO A 122 -6.41 -30.72 20.68
C PRO A 122 -7.63 -30.33 19.86
N THR A 123 -8.05 -29.07 19.99
CA THR A 123 -9.15 -28.52 19.20
C THR A 123 -8.63 -27.48 18.23
N VAL A 124 -9.26 -27.39 17.06
CA VAL A 124 -8.97 -26.31 16.13
C VAL A 124 -9.54 -25.01 16.71
N SER A 125 -8.73 -23.95 16.72
CA SER A 125 -9.14 -22.61 17.19
C SER A 125 -9.24 -21.57 16.09
N GLY A 126 -8.73 -21.88 14.90
CA GLY A 126 -8.76 -21.00 13.76
C GLY A 126 -7.73 -21.41 12.72
N GLY A 127 -7.36 -20.50 11.85
CA GLY A 127 -6.30 -20.68 10.86
C GLY A 127 -6.69 -20.14 9.49
N HIS A 128 -6.14 -20.73 8.44
CA HIS A 128 -6.20 -20.17 7.09
C HIS A 128 -6.73 -21.16 6.07
N ALA A 129 -7.51 -20.64 5.12
CA ALA A 129 -7.93 -21.35 3.91
C ALA A 129 -7.33 -20.70 2.66
N PHE A 130 -6.76 -21.52 1.80
CA PHE A 130 -6.08 -21.10 0.57
C PHE A 130 -6.91 -21.47 -0.64
N GLU A 131 -6.99 -20.53 -1.58
CA GLU A 131 -7.68 -20.68 -2.86
C GLU A 131 -6.71 -20.36 -4.00
N TYR A 132 -6.74 -21.22 -5.02
CA TYR A 132 -5.82 -21.16 -6.14
C TYR A 132 -6.57 -21.19 -7.46
N GLY A 133 -6.01 -20.50 -8.45
CA GLY A 133 -6.47 -20.56 -9.83
C GLY A 133 -6.20 -21.91 -10.48
N ALA A 134 -6.77 -22.12 -11.67
CA ALA A 134 -6.54 -23.31 -12.48
C ALA A 134 -5.05 -23.49 -12.86
N ASP A 135 -4.33 -22.38 -13.01
CA ASP A 135 -2.87 -22.34 -13.25
C ASP A 135 -2.04 -22.68 -12.00
N GLY A 136 -2.69 -22.77 -10.84
CA GLY A 136 -2.06 -23.03 -9.55
C GLY A 136 -1.52 -21.80 -8.84
N ALA A 137 -1.74 -20.59 -9.35
CA ALA A 137 -1.38 -19.37 -8.65
C ALA A 137 -2.29 -19.16 -7.42
N LEU A 138 -1.70 -18.74 -6.30
CA LEU A 138 -2.45 -18.34 -5.12
C LEU A 138 -3.30 -17.10 -5.45
N LEU A 139 -4.61 -17.20 -5.27
CA LEU A 139 -5.58 -16.12 -5.52
C LEU A 139 -6.04 -15.47 -4.22
N ARG A 140 -6.34 -16.28 -3.21
CA ARG A 140 -6.92 -15.80 -1.95
C ARG A 140 -6.45 -16.61 -0.76
N VAL A 141 -6.30 -15.92 0.36
CA VAL A 141 -6.16 -16.50 1.69
C VAL A 141 -7.25 -15.93 2.59
N ALA A 142 -8.06 -16.80 3.19
CA ALA A 142 -9.09 -16.44 4.15
C ALA A 142 -8.69 -16.88 5.56
N GLU A 143 -8.80 -16.00 6.54
CA GLU A 143 -8.50 -16.25 7.94
C GLU A 143 -9.79 -16.49 8.72
N TYR A 144 -9.81 -17.60 9.46
CA TYR A 144 -10.95 -18.01 10.26
C TYR A 144 -10.58 -18.13 11.73
N GLU A 145 -11.49 -17.70 12.59
CA GLU A 145 -11.39 -17.90 14.03
C GLU A 145 -12.62 -18.60 14.57
N ARG A 146 -12.41 -19.46 15.57
CA ARG A 146 -13.48 -20.19 16.22
C ARG A 146 -14.31 -19.25 17.09
N THR A 147 -15.62 -19.26 16.89
CA THR A 147 -16.59 -18.51 17.71
C THR A 147 -16.97 -19.29 18.97
N GLN A 148 -17.64 -18.62 19.90
CA GLN A 148 -18.13 -19.23 21.15
C GLN A 148 -19.06 -20.43 20.91
N ASP A 149 -19.85 -20.39 19.83
CA ASP A 149 -20.78 -21.47 19.43
C ASP A 149 -20.08 -22.63 18.68
N ALA A 150 -18.73 -22.65 18.68
CA ALA A 150 -17.90 -23.63 17.97
C ALA A 150 -18.04 -23.63 16.44
N ALA A 151 -18.66 -22.59 15.86
CA ALA A 151 -18.56 -22.27 14.44
C ALA A 151 -17.23 -21.55 14.14
N TYR A 152 -16.93 -21.32 12.86
CA TYR A 152 -15.77 -20.54 12.44
C TYR A 152 -16.24 -19.32 11.67
N ALA A 153 -15.82 -18.14 12.12
CA ALA A 153 -16.10 -16.86 11.47
C ALA A 153 -14.91 -16.43 10.63
N LEU A 154 -15.18 -15.90 9.43
CA LEU A 154 -14.17 -15.22 8.62
C LEU A 154 -13.81 -13.90 9.31
N ILE A 155 -12.56 -13.75 9.72
CA ILE A 155 -12.06 -12.55 10.43
C ILE A 155 -11.13 -11.69 9.57
N GLY A 156 -10.63 -12.25 8.46
CA GLY A 156 -9.74 -11.54 7.56
C GLY A 156 -9.62 -12.28 6.23
N GLN A 157 -9.22 -11.57 5.18
CA GLN A 157 -8.82 -12.20 3.93
C GLN A 157 -7.83 -11.30 3.16
N GLY A 158 -7.03 -11.93 2.31
CA GLY A 158 -6.11 -11.25 1.41
C GLY A 158 -6.16 -11.86 0.02
N CYS A 159 -6.16 -11.02 -1.01
CA CYS A 159 -6.29 -11.43 -2.40
C CYS A 159 -5.13 -10.95 -3.27
N LEU A 160 -4.72 -11.80 -4.21
CA LEU A 160 -3.68 -11.54 -5.19
C LEU A 160 -4.32 -11.60 -6.60
N ARG A 161 -4.40 -10.44 -7.26
CA ARG A 161 -4.87 -10.35 -8.65
C ARG A 161 -3.67 -10.31 -9.58
N ARG A 162 -3.72 -11.14 -10.62
CA ARG A 162 -2.68 -11.22 -11.65
C ARG A 162 -3.26 -10.96 -13.02
N ASP A 163 -2.43 -10.46 -13.93
CA ASP A 163 -2.77 -10.36 -15.34
C ASP A 163 -2.70 -11.73 -16.03
N ALA A 164 -3.03 -11.76 -17.33
CA ALA A 164 -2.99 -12.97 -18.15
C ALA A 164 -1.58 -13.60 -18.29
N HIS A 165 -0.52 -12.85 -17.96
CA HIS A 165 0.87 -13.33 -17.99
C HIS A 165 1.37 -13.72 -16.59
N GLY A 166 0.50 -13.70 -15.57
CA GLY A 166 0.83 -14.04 -14.19
C GLY A 166 1.51 -12.91 -13.40
N ALA A 167 1.66 -11.71 -13.98
CA ALA A 167 2.23 -10.57 -13.27
C ALA A 167 1.22 -10.03 -12.25
N LEU A 168 1.69 -9.72 -11.03
CA LEU A 168 0.83 -9.19 -9.99
C LEU A 168 0.35 -7.78 -10.36
N GLN A 169 -0.96 -7.59 -10.35
CA GLN A 169 -1.65 -6.32 -10.59
C GLN A 169 -2.18 -5.69 -9.31
N ALA A 170 -2.62 -6.50 -8.33
CA ALA A 170 -3.08 -5.99 -7.05
C ALA A 170 -2.88 -6.99 -5.91
N PHE A 171 -2.64 -6.47 -4.72
CA PHE A 171 -2.82 -7.14 -3.45
C PHE A 171 -3.89 -6.40 -2.65
N ILE A 172 -5.00 -7.07 -2.36
CA ILE A 172 -6.14 -6.51 -1.64
C ILE A 172 -6.17 -7.10 -0.24
N ALA A 173 -6.09 -6.24 0.78
CA ALA A 173 -6.23 -6.65 2.18
C ALA A 173 -7.66 -6.31 2.63
N GLY A 174 -8.50 -7.34 2.78
CA GLY A 174 -9.94 -7.18 3.03
C GLY A 174 -10.80 -7.86 1.97
N PRO A 175 -12.09 -7.52 1.89
CA PRO A 175 -13.06 -8.19 1.02
C PRO A 175 -12.59 -8.32 -0.42
N CYS A 176 -12.51 -9.57 -0.87
CA CYS A 176 -12.18 -9.88 -2.25
C CYS A 176 -13.42 -9.72 -3.10
N GLY A 177 -13.45 -8.71 -3.97
CA GLY A 177 -14.53 -8.49 -4.93
C GLY A 177 -13.98 -8.07 -6.29
N ASP A 178 -14.78 -8.27 -7.33
CA ASP A 178 -14.46 -7.90 -8.72
C ASP A 178 -14.64 -6.41 -9.02
N ALA A 179 -14.95 -5.59 -8.01
CA ALA A 179 -15.18 -4.17 -8.20
C ALA A 179 -13.95 -3.51 -8.84
N MET A 180 -14.19 -2.80 -9.95
CA MET A 180 -13.16 -2.13 -10.75
C MET A 180 -12.62 -0.84 -10.11
N ASP A 181 -13.25 -0.37 -9.03
CA ASP A 181 -12.77 0.78 -8.26
C ASP A 181 -11.44 0.43 -7.57
N LEU A 182 -10.71 1.47 -7.14
CA LEU A 182 -9.47 1.33 -6.37
C LEU A 182 -9.78 0.69 -5.00
N ALA A 183 -9.94 -0.63 -5.00
CA ALA A 183 -10.17 -1.40 -3.79
C ALA A 183 -9.00 -1.19 -2.83
N PRO A 184 -9.25 -1.11 -1.51
CA PRO A 184 -8.18 -0.96 -0.54
C PRO A 184 -7.11 -2.03 -0.67
N GLY A 185 -5.86 -1.60 -0.72
CA GLY A 185 -4.72 -2.45 -0.97
C GLY A 185 -3.69 -1.77 -1.85
N ARG A 186 -2.80 -2.59 -2.39
CA ARG A 186 -1.66 -2.16 -3.20
C ARG A 186 -1.84 -2.58 -4.65
N HIS A 187 -1.77 -1.63 -5.57
CA HIS A 187 -1.90 -1.83 -7.00
C HIS A 187 -0.57 -1.59 -7.70
N TYR A 188 -0.24 -2.45 -8.68
CA TYR A 188 1.04 -2.48 -9.37
C TYR A 188 0.82 -2.16 -10.84
N VAL A 189 1.22 -0.95 -11.25
CA VAL A 189 1.06 -0.51 -12.62
C VAL A 189 2.35 -0.81 -13.39
N ARG A 190 2.21 -1.52 -14.50
CA ARG A 190 3.32 -1.92 -15.38
C ARG A 190 3.08 -1.41 -16.78
N ASP A 191 4.17 -1.20 -17.52
CA ASP A 191 4.08 -0.96 -18.96
C ASP A 191 3.90 -2.26 -19.75
N ALA A 192 3.74 -2.15 -21.07
CA ALA A 192 3.58 -3.29 -21.98
C ALA A 192 4.79 -4.25 -21.99
N ALA A 193 5.96 -3.81 -21.52
CA ALA A 193 7.15 -4.66 -21.38
C ALA A 193 7.24 -5.33 -20.00
N GLY A 194 6.24 -5.12 -19.12
CA GLY A 194 6.18 -5.68 -17.77
C GLY A 194 7.00 -4.90 -16.73
N ARG A 195 7.59 -3.75 -17.10
CA ARG A 195 8.38 -2.92 -16.17
C ARG A 195 7.44 -2.23 -15.19
N LEU A 196 7.78 -2.26 -13.91
CA LEU A 196 7.01 -1.58 -12.86
C LEU A 196 7.17 -0.06 -13.05
N LEU A 197 6.07 0.64 -13.23
CA LEU A 197 6.03 2.09 -13.39
C LEU A 197 5.73 2.77 -12.05
N ARG A 198 4.72 2.25 -11.34
CA ARG A 198 4.30 2.78 -10.05
C ARG A 198 3.54 1.77 -9.21
N VAL A 199 3.56 2.02 -7.92
CA VAL A 199 2.82 1.28 -6.91
C VAL A 199 1.89 2.25 -6.20
N ILE A 200 0.60 1.96 -6.24
CA ILE A 200 -0.45 2.76 -5.60
C ILE A 200 -0.85 2.03 -4.32
N ASP A 201 -0.67 2.66 -3.17
CA ASP A 201 -1.07 2.15 -1.87
C ASP A 201 -2.31 2.91 -1.40
N ALA A 202 -3.46 2.23 -1.47
CA ALA A 202 -4.75 2.76 -1.06
C ALA A 202 -5.14 2.13 0.26
N ALA A 203 -5.19 2.91 1.35
CA ALA A 203 -5.45 2.36 2.67
C ALA A 203 -6.88 1.80 2.80
N ALA A 204 -7.01 0.66 3.49
CA ALA A 204 -8.30 0.14 3.97
C ALA A 204 -8.73 0.97 5.19
N SER A 205 -9.54 1.98 4.97
CA SER A 205 -9.99 2.89 6.02
C SER A 205 -10.83 2.17 7.08
N GLU A 206 -10.31 2.06 8.30
CA GLU A 206 -11.09 2.31 9.54
C GLU A 206 -10.30 3.09 10.63
N SER A 207 -8.97 3.20 10.54
CA SER A 207 -8.16 4.04 11.45
C SER A 207 -6.89 4.62 10.80
N ALA A 208 -6.97 4.98 9.51
CA ALA A 208 -5.86 5.61 8.79
C ALA A 208 -5.70 7.07 9.22
N ALA A 209 -4.98 7.30 10.33
CA ALA A 209 -4.61 8.65 10.74
C ALA A 209 -3.61 9.23 9.74
N ASN A 210 -4.15 9.92 8.71
CA ASN A 210 -3.54 10.98 7.90
C ASN A 210 -2.87 10.63 6.55
N GLU A 211 -3.05 9.44 5.97
CA GLU A 211 -2.70 9.15 4.56
C GLU A 211 -3.87 8.43 3.87
N SER A 212 -4.48 9.05 2.85
CA SER A 212 -5.60 8.41 2.13
C SER A 212 -5.14 7.54 0.97
N VAL A 213 -4.13 7.99 0.22
CA VAL A 213 -3.48 7.24 -0.87
C VAL A 213 -2.03 7.71 -1.04
N ALA A 214 -1.11 6.77 -1.29
CA ALA A 214 0.26 7.06 -1.66
C ALA A 214 0.65 6.39 -2.98
N VAL A 215 1.52 7.02 -3.77
CA VAL A 215 2.03 6.50 -5.04
C VAL A 215 3.55 6.56 -5.06
N GLN A 216 4.20 5.42 -5.20
CA GLN A 216 5.65 5.33 -5.43
C GLN A 216 5.91 5.10 -6.92
N THR A 217 6.63 5.99 -7.59
CA THR A 217 7.09 5.78 -8.97
C THR A 217 8.43 5.04 -9.01
N TYR A 218 8.74 4.44 -10.16
CA TYR A 218 9.96 3.67 -10.40
C TYR A 218 10.66 4.14 -11.67
N ASP A 219 12.00 4.20 -11.61
CA ASP A 219 12.84 4.52 -12.76
C ASP A 219 12.96 3.35 -13.76
N GLU A 220 13.65 3.57 -14.89
CA GLU A 220 13.82 2.54 -15.92
C GLU A 220 14.61 1.30 -15.45
N ARG A 221 15.34 1.42 -14.34
CA ARG A 221 16.09 0.33 -13.71
C ARG A 221 15.29 -0.37 -12.61
N GLY A 222 14.03 0.02 -12.40
CA GLY A 222 13.16 -0.53 -11.37
C GLY A 222 13.49 -0.03 -9.96
N ARG A 223 14.20 1.10 -9.82
CA ARG A 223 14.49 1.70 -8.51
C ARG A 223 13.40 2.70 -8.13
N PRO A 224 13.02 2.79 -6.84
CA PRO A 224 12.11 3.83 -6.38
C PRO A 224 12.60 5.23 -6.77
N ALA A 225 11.72 6.01 -7.38
CA ALA A 225 11.89 7.42 -7.69
C ALA A 225 11.04 8.27 -6.73
N THR A 226 10.16 9.14 -7.26
CA THR A 226 9.35 10.05 -6.46
C THR A 226 8.19 9.34 -5.76
N ARG A 227 7.99 9.65 -4.49
CA ARG A 227 6.79 9.29 -3.73
C ARG A 227 5.82 10.46 -3.72
N TYR A 228 4.55 10.20 -4.03
CA TYR A 228 3.46 11.17 -3.97
C TYR A 228 2.46 10.74 -2.92
N VAL A 229 1.93 11.69 -2.16
CA VAL A 229 0.97 11.41 -1.09
C VAL A 229 -0.17 12.42 -1.14
N GLN A 230 -1.37 11.96 -0.75
CA GLN A 230 -2.46 12.84 -0.36
C GLN A 230 -2.77 12.57 1.11
N ARG A 231 -2.47 13.55 1.96
CA ARG A 231 -2.72 13.45 3.40
C ARG A 231 -4.07 14.08 3.70
N GLN A 232 -5.01 13.30 4.22
CA GLN A 232 -6.25 13.87 4.73
C GLN A 232 -5.94 14.69 5.98
N SER A 233 -6.41 15.94 6.00
CA SER A 233 -6.35 16.75 7.22
C SER A 233 -7.27 16.12 8.27
N PRO A 234 -6.80 15.87 9.50
CA PRO A 234 -7.67 15.40 10.58
C PRO A 234 -8.70 16.46 11.03
N PHE A 235 -8.56 17.70 10.56
CA PHE A 235 -9.48 18.79 10.84
C PHE A 235 -10.15 19.28 9.55
N PRO A 236 -11.50 19.35 9.50
CA PRO A 236 -12.22 19.98 8.40
C PRO A 236 -11.88 21.48 8.39
N THR A 237 -11.39 21.99 7.26
CA THR A 237 -11.16 23.43 7.11
C THR A 237 -12.51 24.14 6.94
N PRO A 238 -12.72 25.33 7.53
CA PRO A 238 -13.98 26.07 7.46
C PRO A 238 -14.50 26.33 6.05
N ASP A 239 -13.60 26.39 5.06
CA ASP A 239 -13.91 26.72 3.67
C ASP A 239 -14.31 25.50 2.82
N GLY A 240 -14.41 24.31 3.42
CA GLY A 240 -14.79 23.09 2.68
C GLY A 240 -13.77 22.65 1.63
N ASN A 241 -12.55 23.18 1.66
CA ASN A 241 -11.46 22.72 0.80
C ASN A 241 -10.96 21.36 1.32
N ASP A 242 -10.86 20.38 0.42
CA ASP A 242 -10.44 19.01 0.67
C ASP A 242 -8.96 18.91 1.10
N GLY A 243 -8.63 19.37 2.31
CA GLY A 243 -7.28 19.24 2.88
C GLY A 243 -6.15 19.80 2.00
N PRO A 244 -4.89 19.55 2.34
CA PRO A 244 -3.80 19.81 1.41
C PRO A 244 -3.94 18.89 0.19
N GLY A 245 -3.88 19.47 -1.03
CA GLY A 245 -3.84 18.70 -2.27
C GLY A 245 -2.70 17.68 -2.28
N ALA A 246 -2.75 16.69 -3.18
CA ALA A 246 -1.67 15.71 -3.30
C ALA A 246 -0.34 16.39 -3.62
N TYR A 247 0.80 15.82 -3.24
CA TYR A 247 2.11 16.43 -3.48
C TYR A 247 3.22 15.39 -3.58
N ALA A 248 4.35 15.78 -4.18
CA ALA A 248 5.59 15.00 -4.15
C ALA A 248 6.22 15.11 -2.75
N GLU A 249 6.32 13.99 -2.04
CA GLU A 249 6.87 13.93 -0.69
C GLU A 249 8.38 14.21 -0.73
N PRO A 250 8.87 15.28 -0.07
CA PRO A 250 10.30 15.52 0.06
C PRO A 250 10.99 14.39 0.82
N VAL A 251 12.28 14.21 0.58
CA VAL A 251 13.08 13.25 1.33
C VAL A 251 13.31 13.79 2.75
N ALA A 252 12.86 13.04 3.76
CA ALA A 252 13.11 13.28 5.18
C ALA A 252 12.87 14.74 5.67
N PRO A 253 11.67 15.32 5.47
CA PRO A 253 11.41 16.68 5.92
C PRO A 253 11.42 16.73 7.46
N GLN A 254 12.38 17.44 8.04
CA GLN A 254 12.40 17.74 9.47
C GLN A 254 11.38 18.84 9.82
N ASP A 255 11.24 19.81 8.92
CA ASP A 255 10.30 20.92 9.04
C ASP A 255 8.90 20.51 8.57
N ARG A 256 7.87 21.19 9.12
CA ARG A 256 6.48 20.97 8.71
C ARG A 256 6.29 21.39 7.24
N LEU A 257 5.56 20.58 6.49
CA LEU A 257 5.22 20.86 5.10
C LEU A 257 4.04 21.84 5.02
N HIS A 258 4.13 22.82 4.12
CA HIS A 258 3.04 23.69 3.71
C HIS A 258 2.78 23.45 2.22
N VAL A 259 1.79 22.60 1.95
CA VAL A 259 1.39 22.23 0.59
C VAL A 259 0.48 23.31 0.04
N ILE A 260 0.85 23.88 -1.10
CA ILE A 260 0.20 25.08 -1.62
C ILE A 260 -0.07 25.00 -3.13
N GLU A 261 -1.24 25.46 -3.54
CA GLU A 261 -1.56 25.67 -4.96
C GLU A 261 -0.93 26.97 -5.48
N ARG A 262 -0.70 27.05 -6.79
CA ARG A 262 -0.01 28.20 -7.38
C ARG A 262 -0.72 29.51 -7.08
N GLU A 263 -2.04 29.52 -7.20
CA GLU A 263 -2.89 30.68 -7.01
C GLU A 263 -2.94 31.11 -5.53
N ALA A 264 -2.66 30.19 -4.61
CA ALA A 264 -2.65 30.45 -3.17
C ALA A 264 -1.36 31.14 -2.69
N LEU A 265 -0.27 31.14 -3.46
CA LEU A 265 0.93 31.93 -3.15
C LEU A 265 0.63 33.42 -2.97
N SER A 266 -0.35 33.95 -3.71
CA SER A 266 -0.78 35.35 -3.59
C SER A 266 -1.45 35.68 -2.25
N ARG A 267 -1.79 34.66 -1.46
CA ARG A 267 -2.54 34.76 -0.19
C ARG A 267 -1.77 34.20 1.01
N LEU A 268 -0.44 34.05 0.90
CA LEU A 268 0.38 33.64 2.03
C LEU A 268 0.16 34.59 3.22
N SER A 269 -0.03 34.04 4.41
CA SER A 269 -0.31 34.78 5.64
C SER A 269 0.36 34.11 6.84
N THR A 270 0.93 34.91 7.74
CA THR A 270 1.40 34.43 9.05
C THR A 270 0.37 34.68 10.16
N ASP A 271 -0.77 35.30 9.80
CA ASP A 271 -1.85 35.76 10.68
C ASP A 271 -1.43 36.81 11.73
N VAL A 272 -0.17 37.25 11.70
CA VAL A 272 0.41 38.23 12.61
C VAL A 272 0.93 39.42 11.82
N ALA A 273 0.42 40.61 12.11
CA ALA A 273 0.83 41.85 11.45
C ALA A 273 2.21 42.33 11.92
N GLY A 274 2.98 42.96 11.03
CA GLY A 274 4.26 43.58 11.35
C GLY A 274 5.44 42.61 11.52
N ASN A 275 5.27 41.31 11.23
CA ASN A 275 6.34 40.32 11.30
C ASN A 275 7.21 40.33 10.04
N GLU A 276 8.51 40.21 10.22
CA GLU A 276 9.43 39.91 9.13
C GLU A 276 9.22 38.47 8.66
N TRP A 277 9.12 38.30 7.35
CA TRP A 277 9.01 36.99 6.70
C TRP A 277 9.97 36.90 5.54
N ARG A 278 10.39 35.67 5.21
CA ARG A 278 11.20 35.42 4.02
C ARG A 278 10.96 34.03 3.45
N ILE A 279 11.09 33.92 2.14
CA ILE A 279 11.14 32.66 1.41
C ILE A 279 12.55 32.49 0.91
N VAL A 280 13.18 31.39 1.28
CA VAL A 280 14.56 31.09 0.94
C VAL A 280 14.68 29.73 0.28
N ARG A 281 15.76 29.56 -0.45
CA ARG A 281 16.19 28.30 -1.02
C ARG A 281 17.48 27.85 -0.33
N LEU A 282 17.50 26.62 0.19
CA LEU A 282 18.72 26.01 0.69
C LEU A 282 19.69 25.77 -0.47
N LYS A 283 20.98 26.05 -0.26
CA LYS A 283 22.02 25.69 -1.24
C LYS A 283 22.10 24.17 -1.43
N ASP A 284 22.56 23.74 -2.59
CA ASP A 284 22.57 22.33 -3.00
C ASP A 284 23.44 21.44 -2.11
N ASP A 285 24.51 22.00 -1.53
CA ASP A 285 25.46 21.33 -0.64
C ASP A 285 24.91 21.11 0.78
N ILE A 286 23.76 21.72 1.10
CA ILE A 286 23.07 21.50 2.38
C ILE A 286 22.19 20.26 2.28
N ALA A 287 22.41 19.34 3.21
CA ALA A 287 21.60 18.13 3.34
C ALA A 287 20.17 18.48 3.78
N LEU A 288 19.16 17.77 3.25
CA LEU A 288 17.75 17.99 3.63
C LEU A 288 17.44 17.41 5.02
N ASP A 289 18.19 16.40 5.44
CA ASP A 289 18.14 15.77 6.76
C ASP A 289 19.16 16.38 7.73
N ASP A 290 19.58 17.63 7.50
CA ASP A 290 20.56 18.37 8.28
C ASP A 290 20.27 18.35 9.79
N THR A 291 20.95 17.45 10.50
CA THR A 291 20.85 17.30 11.96
C THR A 291 21.61 18.40 12.72
N ASP A 292 22.55 19.04 12.04
CA ASP A 292 23.47 20.02 12.64
C ASP A 292 22.92 21.46 12.55
N MET A 293 21.69 21.61 12.02
CA MET A 293 20.96 22.87 11.87
C MET A 293 21.68 23.92 10.98
N VAL A 294 22.59 23.49 10.10
CA VAL A 294 23.29 24.36 9.13
C VAL A 294 22.30 25.10 8.22
N SER A 295 21.15 24.49 7.92
CA SER A 295 20.04 25.05 7.17
C SER A 295 19.44 26.30 7.82
N TRP A 296 19.71 26.59 9.09
CA TRP A 296 19.28 27.83 9.76
C TRP A 296 20.25 29.01 9.56
N ASP A 297 21.50 28.75 9.17
CA ASP A 297 22.49 29.80 8.87
C ASP A 297 22.06 30.59 7.62
N PRO A 298 21.88 31.91 7.67
CA PRO A 298 21.63 32.72 6.49
C PRO A 298 22.67 32.52 5.37
N GLY A 299 23.92 32.18 5.71
CA GLY A 299 24.99 31.86 4.77
C GLY A 299 24.74 30.59 3.95
N SER A 300 23.85 29.70 4.39
CA SER A 300 23.48 28.45 3.69
C SER A 300 22.26 28.62 2.76
N GLN A 301 21.75 29.84 2.65
CA GLN A 301 20.48 30.17 2.02
C GLN A 301 20.63 31.17 0.88
N THR A 302 19.70 31.13 -0.07
CA THR A 302 19.49 32.17 -1.07
C THR A 302 18.09 32.75 -0.89
N VAL A 303 17.98 34.05 -0.62
CA VAL A 303 16.67 34.71 -0.48
C VAL A 303 15.96 34.77 -1.84
N LEU A 304 14.75 34.22 -1.89
CA LEU A 304 13.89 34.29 -3.07
C LEU A 304 12.93 35.47 -2.99
N ALA A 305 12.39 35.72 -1.80
CA ALA A 305 11.47 36.82 -1.46
C ALA A 305 11.57 37.14 0.04
N GLU A 306 11.31 38.38 0.43
CA GLU A 306 11.23 38.80 1.83
C GLU A 306 10.37 40.05 1.98
N GLY A 307 9.93 40.32 3.21
CA GLY A 307 9.16 41.51 3.51
C GLY A 307 8.68 41.57 4.96
N VAL A 308 7.78 42.50 5.21
CA VAL A 308 7.05 42.63 6.48
C VAL A 308 5.58 42.36 6.21
N THR A 309 4.92 41.63 7.08
CA THR A 309 3.48 41.35 6.94
C THR A 309 2.65 42.61 7.12
N GLY A 310 1.62 42.76 6.30
CA GLY A 310 0.68 43.88 6.42
C GLY A 310 -0.31 43.71 7.58
N ASP A 311 -1.29 44.61 7.67
CA ASP A 311 -2.21 44.73 8.82
C ASP A 311 -3.04 43.46 9.12
N GLN A 312 -3.17 42.53 8.16
CA GLN A 312 -3.89 41.25 8.32
C GLN A 312 -2.94 40.05 8.33
N GLY A 313 -1.62 40.26 8.49
CA GLY A 313 -0.62 39.17 8.49
C GLY A 313 -0.22 38.68 7.09
N GLN A 314 -0.68 39.33 6.02
CA GLN A 314 -0.43 38.93 4.65
C GLN A 314 1.04 39.15 4.21
N CYS A 315 1.60 38.16 3.53
CA CYS A 315 2.91 38.20 2.89
C CYS A 315 2.74 38.62 1.42
N ALA A 316 2.96 39.89 1.11
CA ALA A 316 2.77 40.40 -0.25
C ALA A 316 3.86 39.87 -1.19
N LEU A 317 3.45 39.13 -2.23
CA LEU A 317 4.30 38.67 -3.32
C LEU A 317 3.79 39.22 -4.64
N ASP A 318 4.63 39.96 -5.38
CA ASP A 318 4.29 40.35 -6.74
C ASP A 318 4.25 39.14 -7.70
N PRO A 319 3.59 39.23 -8.86
CA PRO A 319 3.44 38.10 -9.78
C PRO A 319 4.75 37.48 -10.29
N ALA A 320 5.81 38.29 -10.49
CA ALA A 320 7.10 37.79 -10.95
C ALA A 320 7.79 36.98 -9.84
N THR A 321 7.69 37.46 -8.59
CA THR A 321 8.18 36.75 -7.41
C THR A 321 7.39 35.46 -7.15
N GLN A 322 6.06 35.47 -7.32
CA GLN A 322 5.25 34.25 -7.23
C GLN A 322 5.72 33.20 -8.25
N GLN A 323 5.96 33.60 -9.51
CA GLN A 323 6.48 32.70 -10.54
C GLN A 323 7.87 32.14 -10.20
N LYS A 324 8.76 32.99 -9.67
CA LYS A 324 10.10 32.58 -9.23
C LYS A 324 10.03 31.55 -8.11
N VAL A 325 9.22 31.80 -7.07
CA VAL A 325 9.04 30.88 -5.93
C VAL A 325 8.40 29.58 -6.39
N TRP A 326 7.34 29.64 -7.20
CA TRP A 326 6.67 28.45 -7.74
C TRP A 326 7.63 27.57 -8.54
N LYS A 327 8.42 28.17 -9.42
CA LYS A 327 9.43 27.45 -10.20
C LYS A 327 10.50 26.82 -9.31
N ALA A 328 10.98 27.55 -8.30
CA ALA A 328 11.98 27.02 -7.36
C ALA A 328 11.45 25.80 -6.59
N MET A 329 10.18 25.81 -6.17
CA MET A 329 9.54 24.66 -5.52
C MET A 329 9.46 23.42 -6.43
N GLN A 330 9.23 23.62 -7.72
CA GLN A 330 9.16 22.54 -8.70
C GLN A 330 10.54 21.98 -9.05
N ASP A 331 11.53 22.86 -9.24
CA ASP A 331 12.88 22.49 -9.65
C ASP A 331 13.66 21.85 -8.48
N GLU A 332 13.40 22.28 -7.23
CA GLU A 332 14.12 21.84 -6.03
C GLU A 332 13.17 21.43 -4.87
N PRO A 333 12.44 20.31 -5.00
CA PRO A 333 11.50 19.85 -3.98
C PRO A 333 12.15 19.69 -2.61
N GLY A 334 11.52 20.24 -1.57
CA GLY A 334 12.00 20.15 -0.18
C GLY A 334 13.02 21.22 0.22
N ARG A 335 13.56 22.01 -0.73
CA ARG A 335 14.61 23.01 -0.45
C ARG A 335 14.09 24.43 -0.23
N ILE A 336 12.80 24.66 -0.46
CA ILE A 336 12.19 25.98 -0.36
C ILE A 336 11.56 26.14 1.01
N LEU A 337 12.14 27.02 1.82
CA LEU A 337 11.70 27.29 3.19
C LEU A 337 11.01 28.63 3.26
N TRP A 338 9.85 28.67 3.91
CA TRP A 338 9.16 29.90 4.29
C TRP A 338 9.32 30.12 5.78
N TYR A 339 10.04 31.17 6.12
CA TYR A 339 10.14 31.71 7.47
C TYR A 339 8.93 32.61 7.70
N THR A 340 8.02 32.16 8.54
CA THR A 340 6.84 32.93 8.96
C THR A 340 7.19 33.99 10.01
N ASP A 341 8.31 33.78 10.69
CA ASP A 341 8.98 34.69 11.60
C ASP A 341 10.47 34.26 11.72
N PRO A 342 11.34 35.00 12.42
CA PRO A 342 12.75 34.64 12.54
C PRO A 342 13.03 33.27 13.20
N MET A 343 12.07 32.71 13.93
CA MET A 343 12.20 31.49 14.75
C MET A 343 11.40 30.29 14.21
N SER A 344 10.48 30.51 13.26
CA SER A 344 9.60 29.47 12.72
C SER A 344 9.72 29.40 11.21
N ARG A 345 9.83 28.17 10.69
CA ARG A 345 9.85 27.91 9.25
C ARG A 345 9.03 26.69 8.86
N LEU A 346 8.64 26.66 7.59
CA LEU A 346 7.91 25.60 6.93
C LEU A 346 8.59 25.28 5.60
N VAL A 347 8.49 24.05 5.13
CA VAL A 347 8.88 23.70 3.75
C VAL A 347 7.69 23.98 2.84
N LEU A 348 7.86 24.86 1.86
CA LEU A 348 6.85 25.06 0.82
C LEU A 348 6.92 23.91 -0.18
N VAL A 349 5.78 23.26 -0.42
CA VAL A 349 5.66 22.14 -1.35
C VAL A 349 4.57 22.45 -2.37
N PRO A 350 4.82 22.30 -3.68
CA PRO A 350 3.81 22.57 -4.68
C PRO A 350 2.75 21.47 -4.65
N ALA A 351 1.48 21.86 -4.55
CA ALA A 351 0.36 20.96 -4.72
C ALA A 351 0.31 20.45 -6.16
N MET A 352 0.09 19.15 -6.31
CA MET A 352 -0.18 18.48 -7.57
C MET A 352 -1.61 18.84 -8.03
N PRO A 353 -1.81 19.17 -9.32
CA PRO A 353 -3.13 19.37 -9.86
C PRO A 353 -4.03 18.14 -9.67
N ALA A 354 -5.30 18.33 -9.30
CA ALA A 354 -6.23 17.23 -9.07
C ALA A 354 -6.41 16.30 -10.28
N ALA A 355 -6.27 16.82 -11.51
CA ALA A 355 -6.30 16.00 -12.72
C ALA A 355 -5.08 15.07 -12.83
N THR A 356 -3.88 15.58 -12.53
CA THR A 356 -2.65 14.77 -12.47
C THR A 356 -2.74 13.73 -11.36
N TRP A 357 -3.27 14.10 -10.18
CA TRP A 357 -3.44 13.13 -9.08
C TRP A 357 -4.38 11.98 -9.44
N ARG A 358 -5.51 12.27 -10.09
CA ARG A 358 -6.43 11.25 -10.61
C ARG A 358 -5.76 10.34 -11.63
N ALA A 359 -4.97 10.90 -12.54
CA ALA A 359 -4.21 10.10 -13.51
C ALA A 359 -3.13 9.22 -12.84
N CYS A 360 -2.47 9.74 -11.81
CA CYS A 360 -1.42 9.07 -11.06
C CYS A 360 -1.94 7.89 -10.22
N THR A 361 -3.12 8.05 -9.63
CA THR A 361 -3.78 7.05 -8.76
C THR A 361 -4.69 6.07 -9.50
N ASP A 362 -4.87 6.23 -10.82
CA ASP A 362 -5.62 5.28 -11.65
C ASP A 362 -4.78 4.03 -11.96
N PRO A 363 -5.16 2.83 -11.49
CA PRO A 363 -4.42 1.60 -11.77
C PRO A 363 -4.50 1.15 -13.25
N ALA A 364 -5.47 1.64 -14.03
CA ALA A 364 -5.60 1.33 -15.46
C ALA A 364 -4.73 2.24 -16.36
N ASN A 365 -4.26 3.39 -15.85
CA ASN A 365 -3.46 4.32 -16.64
C ASN A 365 -1.99 3.86 -16.75
N VAL A 366 -1.64 3.10 -17.79
CA VAL A 366 -0.26 2.60 -17.96
C VAL A 366 0.75 3.64 -18.49
N SER A 367 0.41 4.93 -18.49
CA SER A 367 1.36 5.99 -18.87
C SER A 367 2.46 6.15 -17.82
N ARG A 368 3.70 6.33 -18.28
CA ARG A 368 4.85 6.63 -17.42
C ARG A 368 4.74 8.01 -16.78
N ASP A 369 4.15 8.97 -17.50
CA ASP A 369 4.08 10.37 -17.10
C ASP A 369 2.77 10.69 -16.36
N ALA A 370 2.06 9.66 -15.86
CA ALA A 370 0.77 9.80 -15.20
C ALA A 370 0.78 10.70 -13.95
N CYS A 371 1.95 10.90 -13.33
CA CYS A 371 2.14 11.72 -12.13
C CYS A 371 2.83 13.07 -12.41
N LEU A 372 2.96 13.47 -13.68
CA LEU A 372 3.64 14.70 -14.11
C LEU A 372 2.67 15.81 -14.53
#